data_AF-A0AA47DZS2-F1
#
_entry.id   AF-A0AA47DZS2-F1
#
_cell.length_a   1.000
_cell.length_b   1.000
_cell.length_c   1.000
_cell.angle_alpha   90.00
_cell.angle_beta   90.00
_cell.angle_gamma   90.00
#
_symmetry.space_group_name_H-M   'P 1'
#
loop_
_entity.id
_entity.type
_entity.pdbx_description
1 polymer ?
#
loop_
_entity_poly.entity_id
_entity_poly.type
_entity_poly.pdbx_seq_one_letter_code
_entity_poly.pdbx_strand_id
1 'polypeptide(L)' 'MSTFEQGWAARPFKEQFPELSDKAAEHLDKLNHAITDMLLCDLLTDSQVREIRTKKFPKLVSREVREARTAA' A
#
# COMPACT_ATOMS: atom_id res chain seq x y z
N MET A 1 10.30 -5.77 10.34
CA MET A 1 9.15 -5.29 9.53
C MET A 1 9.59 -3.96 8.94
N SER A 2 9.82 -3.89 7.64
CA SER A 2 10.15 -2.62 6.99
C SER A 2 8.93 -1.72 7.06
N THR A 3 9.05 -0.61 7.78
CA THR A 3 8.09 0.49 7.72
C THR A 3 8.10 1.06 6.31
N PHE A 4 6.93 1.18 5.69
CA PHE A 4 6.74 1.77 4.36
C PHE A 4 5.86 3.01 4.48
N GLU A 5 6.03 3.93 3.54
CA GLU A 5 5.27 5.17 3.45
C GLU A 5 3.88 4.91 2.88
N GLN A 6 2.90 5.63 3.41
CA GLN A 6 1.48 5.52 3.07
C GLN A 6 0.87 6.91 2.94
N GLY A 7 -0.22 7.00 2.17
CA GLY A 7 -0.94 8.25 1.92
C GLY A 7 -0.49 8.93 0.63
N TRP A 8 -1.08 10.10 0.37
CA TRP A 8 -0.95 10.82 -0.91
C TRP A 8 0.48 11.24 -1.26
N ALA A 9 1.31 11.55 -0.26
CA ALA A 9 2.68 12.00 -0.44
C ALA A 9 3.72 10.87 -0.32
N ALA A 10 3.27 9.61 -0.24
CA ALA A 10 4.19 8.47 -0.16
C ALA A 10 4.94 8.29 -1.48
N ARG A 11 6.21 7.91 -1.40
CA ARG A 11 6.96 7.50 -2.59
C ARG A 11 6.31 6.30 -3.28
N PRO A 12 6.45 6.14 -4.62
CA PRO A 12 5.95 4.98 -5.33
C PRO A 12 6.46 3.66 -4.72
N PHE A 13 5.63 2.62 -4.68
CA PHE A 13 6.02 1.33 -4.12
C PHE A 13 7.24 0.71 -4.81
N LYS A 14 7.46 1.00 -6.09
CA LYS A 14 8.64 0.56 -6.83
C LYS A 14 9.94 1.17 -6.30
N GLU A 15 9.90 2.41 -5.82
CA GLU A 15 11.06 3.06 -5.20
C GLU A 15 11.30 2.56 -3.77
N GLN A 16 10.22 2.28 -3.03
CA GLN A 16 10.29 1.76 -1.67
C GLN A 16 10.73 0.29 -1.62
N PHE A 17 10.34 -0.50 -2.63
CA PHE A 17 10.65 -1.93 -2.77
C PHE A 17 11.03 -2.25 -4.22
N PRO A 18 12.31 -2.02 -4.61
CA PRO A 18 12.80 -2.25 -5.96
C PRO A 18 12.60 -3.69 -6.46
N GLU A 19 12.50 -4.65 -5.54
CA GLU A 19 12.25 -6.06 -5.83
C GLU A 19 10.85 -6.36 -6.38
N LEU A 20 9.87 -5.47 -6.18
CA LEU A 20 8.52 -5.67 -6.70
C LEU A 20 8.51 -5.62 -8.23
N SER A 21 7.70 -6.46 -8.87
CA SER A 21 7.38 -6.27 -10.29
C SER A 21 6.64 -4.94 -10.51
N ASP A 22 6.77 -4.34 -11.70
CA ASP A 22 6.14 -3.05 -12.00
C ASP A 22 4.62 -3.11 -11.81
N LYS A 23 4.00 -4.24 -12.21
CA LYS A 23 2.57 -4.50 -12.02
C LYS A 23 2.16 -4.55 -10.55
N ALA A 24 2.96 -5.21 -9.70
CA ALA A 24 2.66 -5.31 -8.27
C ALA A 24 2.81 -3.95 -7.57
N ALA A 25 3.88 -3.22 -7.90
CA ALA A 25 4.09 -1.86 -7.39
C ALA A 25 2.93 -0.92 -7.78
N GLU A 26 2.55 -0.88 -9.06
CA GLU A 26 1.45 -0.05 -9.56
C GLU A 26 0.11 -0.39 -8.86
N HIS A 27 -0.15 -1.68 -8.62
CA HIS A 27 -1.35 -2.10 -7.90
C HIS A 27 -1.37 -1.58 -6.45
N LEU A 28 -0.24 -1.64 -5.74
CA LEU A 28 -0.13 -1.12 -4.39
C LEU A 28 -0.25 0.41 -4.34
N ASP A 29 0.33 1.12 -5.31
CA ASP A 29 0.18 2.59 -5.45
C ASP A 29 -1.29 2.98 -5.65
N LYS A 30 -2.00 2.29 -6.56
CA LYS A 30 -3.43 2.52 -6.80
C LYS A 30 -4.27 2.31 -5.54
N LEU A 31 -4.01 1.24 -4.79
CA LEU A 31 -4.72 0.99 -3.53
C LEU A 31 -4.40 2.07 -2.49
N ASN A 32 -3.14 2.49 -2.38
CA ASN A 32 -2.73 3.53 -1.43
C ASN A 32 -3.45 4.87 -1.70
N HIS A 33 -3.61 5.25 -2.97
CA HIS A 33 -4.37 6.44 -3.37
C HIS A 33 -5.87 6.26 -3.19
N ALA A 34 -6.44 5.14 -3.63
CA ALA A 34 -7.87 4.87 -3.52
C ALA A 34 -8.38 4.93 -2.07
N ILE A 35 -7.59 4.47 -1.10
CA ILE A 35 -7.95 4.60 0.33
C ILE A 35 -8.11 6.08 0.73
N THR A 36 -7.23 6.96 0.24
CA THR A 36 -7.32 8.41 0.49
C THR A 36 -8.51 9.00 -0.26
N ASP A 37 -8.69 8.67 -1.53
CA ASP A 37 -9.79 9.22 -2.34
C ASP A 37 -11.15 8.84 -1.75
N MET A 38 -11.31 7.58 -1.33
CA MET A 38 -12.54 7.12 -0.68
C MET A 38 -12.81 7.81 0.65
N LEU A 39 -11.77 8.18 1.42
CA LEU A 39 -11.93 9.01 2.61
C LEU A 39 -12.41 10.41 2.26
N LEU A 40 -11.77 11.05 1.27
CA LEU A 40 -12.11 12.41 0.84
C LEU A 40 -13.49 12.53 0.20
N CYS A 41 -14.01 11.43 -0.35
CA CYS A 41 -15.37 11.34 -0.89
C CYS A 41 -16.42 10.89 0.17
N ASP A 42 -16.07 10.85 1.46
CA ASP A 42 -16.94 10.39 2.55
C ASP A 42 -17.50 8.96 2.36
N LEU A 43 -16.83 8.12 1.56
CA LEU A 43 -17.19 6.72 1.35
C LEU A 43 -16.60 5.80 2.41
N LEU A 44 -15.57 6.27 3.12
CA LEU A 44 -14.97 5.61 4.28
C LEU A 44 -14.90 6.59 5.45
N THR A 45 -15.13 6.08 6.65
CA THR A 45 -14.89 6.85 7.88
C THR A 45 -13.41 6.84 8.25
N ASP A 46 -12.98 7.80 9.07
CA ASP A 46 -11.63 7.82 9.65
C ASP A 46 -11.28 6.52 10.38
N SER A 47 -12.26 5.94 11.11
CA SER A 47 -12.05 4.68 11.83
C SER A 47 -11.80 3.50 10.89
N GLN A 48 -12.51 3.44 9.76
CA GLN A 48 -12.29 2.43 8.72
C GLN A 48 -10.94 2.61 8.05
N VAL A 49 -10.57 3.84 7.68
CA VAL A 49 -9.25 4.14 7.08
C VAL A 49 -8.13 3.78 8.04
N ARG A 50 -8.27 4.07 9.34
CA ARG A 50 -7.30 3.69 10.36
C ARG A 50 -7.10 2.17 10.40
N GLU A 51 -8.17 1.39 10.46
CA GLU A 51 -8.08 -0.09 10.44
C GLU A 51 -7.45 -0.60 9.13
N ILE A 52 -7.77 0.03 7.99
CA ILE A 52 -7.16 -0.33 6.70
C ILE A 52 -5.65 -0.05 6.71
N ARG A 53 -5.23 1.18 7.03
CA ARG A 53 -3.83 1.62 6.95
C ARG A 53 -2.92 1.01 8.02
N THR A 54 -3.47 0.59 9.16
CA THR A 54 -2.68 0.01 10.25
C THR A 54 -2.64 -1.51 10.23
N LYS A 55 -3.57 -2.17 9.52
CA LYS A 55 -3.72 -3.63 9.59
C LYS A 55 -3.90 -4.29 8.23
N LYS A 56 -4.94 -3.93 7.47
CA LYS A 56 -5.25 -4.65 6.22
C LYS A 56 -4.24 -4.38 5.12
N PHE A 57 -3.95 -3.10 4.85
CA PHE A 57 -3.05 -2.70 3.79
C PHE A 57 -1.59 -3.11 4.06
N PRO A 58 -1.04 -2.94 5.29
CA PRO A 58 0.29 -3.47 5.61
C PRO A 58 0.44 -4.98 5.45
N LYS A 59 -0.60 -5.77 5.74
CA LYS A 59 -0.59 -7.22 5.51
C LYS A 59 -0.51 -7.56 4.03
N LEU A 60 -1.26 -6.84 3.19
CA LEU A 60 -1.20 -7.00 1.75
C LEU A 60 0.21 -6.68 1.22
N VAL A 61 0.75 -5.50 1.56
CA VAL A 61 2.11 -5.09 1.16
C VAL A 61 3.15 -6.12 1.59
N SER A 62 3.08 -6.56 2.85
CA SER A 62 4.02 -7.55 3.38
C SER A 62 3.99 -8.88 2.62
N ARG A 63 2.81 -9.29 2.14
CA ARG A 63 2.66 -10.49 1.33
C ARG A 63 3.30 -10.31 -0.05
N GLU A 64 2.97 -9.25 -0.77
CA GLU A 64 3.50 -8.98 -2.12
C GLU A 64 5.03 -8.85 -2.09
N VAL A 65 5.59 -8.12 -1.12
CA VAL A 65 7.05 -7.99 -0.94
C VAL A 65 7.70 -9.33 -0.62
N ARG A 66 7.08 -10.16 0.22
CA ARG A 66 7.60 -11.50 0.53
C ARG A 66 7.62 -12.37 -0.72
N GLU A 67 6.54 -12.38 -1.50
CA GLU A 67 6.43 -13.16 -2.74
C GLU A 67 7.49 -12.74 -3.75
N ALA A 68 7.69 -11.42 -3.94
CA ALA A 68 8.73 -10.88 -4.80
C ALA A 68 10.14 -11.32 -4.39
N ARG A 69 10.45 -11.30 -3.08
CA ARG A 69 11.75 -11.74 -2.55
C ARG A 69 12.01 -13.23 -2.69
N THR A 70 10.95 -14.05 -2.70
CA THR A 70 11.09 -15.49 -2.91
C THR A 70 11.16 -15.90 -4.38
N ALA A 71 10.75 -15.01 -5.29
CA ALA A 71 10.81 -15.24 -6.73
C ALA A 71 12.11 -14.72 -7.38
N ALA A 72 12.86 -13.87 -6.67
CA ALA A 72 14.18 -13.37 -7.04
C ALA A 72 15.30 -14.35 -6.63
#